data_AF-W1YH73-F1
#
_entry.id   AF-W1YH73-F1
#
_cell.length_a   1.000
_cell.length_b   1.000
_cell.length_c   1.000
_cell.angle_alpha   90.00
_cell.angle_beta   90.00
_cell.angle_gamma   90.00
#
_symmetry.space_group_name_H-M   'P 1'
#
loop_
_entity.id
_entity.type
_entity.pdbx_description
1 polymer ?
#
loop_
_entity_poly.entity_id
_entity_poly.type
_entity_poly.pdbx_seq_one_letter_code
_entity_poly.pdbx_strand_id
1 'polypeptide(L)' 'MGKRANGEGTILPYKVKGVQKGWRTSIMIGFKPDGKPDRKQFYGKTQKEVKEKLEDYKRKMSMGVL' A
#
# COMPACT_ATOMS: atom_id res chain seq x y z
N MET A 1 16.49 15.84 7.99
CA MET A 1 16.02 14.74 7.12
C MET A 1 14.56 14.45 7.45
N GLY A 2 13.62 15.22 6.90
CA GLY A 2 12.22 15.18 7.32
C GLY A 2 11.54 13.87 6.90
N LYS A 3 11.11 13.05 7.87
CA LYS A 3 10.25 11.89 7.64
C LYS A 3 8.89 12.41 7.15
N ARG A 4 8.76 12.62 5.84
CA ARG A 4 7.50 12.98 5.18
C ARG A 4 6.61 11.74 5.08
N ALA A 5 6.16 11.20 6.20
CA ALA A 5 5.00 10.33 6.20
C ALA A 5 3.80 11.21 6.55
N ASN A 6 3.17 11.83 5.55
CA ASN A 6 1.94 12.62 5.71
C ASN A 6 0.73 11.71 6.00
N GLY A 7 0.86 10.78 6.96
CA GLY A 7 -0.17 9.77 7.29
C GLY A 7 -0.37 8.65 6.25
N GLU A 8 0.42 8.65 5.16
CA GLU A 8 0.27 7.71 4.03
C GLU A 8 0.77 6.29 4.33
N GLY A 9 1.52 6.11 5.41
CA GLY A 9 2.31 4.89 5.64
C GLY A 9 3.62 4.90 4.85
N THR A 10 4.16 3.72 4.56
CA THR A 10 5.45 3.57 3.87
C THR A 10 5.24 3.22 2.39
N ILE A 11 5.50 4.17 1.49
CA ILE A 11 5.60 3.91 0.04
C ILE A 11 7.06 3.66 -0.31
N LEU A 12 7.36 2.52 -0.92
CA LEU A 12 8.71 2.06 -1.22
C LEU A 12 8.90 1.84 -2.72
N PRO A 13 10.11 2.01 -3.26
CA PRO A 13 10.42 1.56 -4.61
C PRO A 13 10.14 0.07 -4.76
N TYR A 14 9.42 -0.29 -5.81
CA TYR A 14 9.24 -1.67 -6.24
C TYR A 14 10.34 -2.03 -7.25
N LYS A 15 11.26 -2.91 -6.84
CA LYS A 15 12.36 -3.39 -7.66
C LYS A 15 12.19 -4.86 -8.00
N VAL A 16 12.41 -5.22 -9.26
CA VAL A 16 12.41 -6.60 -9.75
C VAL A 16 13.75 -6.85 -10.42
N LYS A 17 14.48 -7.87 -9.94
CA LYS A 17 15.85 -8.17 -10.41
C LYS A 17 16.77 -6.93 -10.41
N GLY A 18 16.71 -6.13 -9.34
CA GLY A 18 17.51 -4.90 -9.19
C GLY A 18 16.96 -3.67 -9.94
N VAL A 19 16.08 -3.84 -10.93
CA VAL A 19 15.52 -2.74 -11.72
C VAL A 19 14.27 -2.17 -11.07
N GLN A 20 14.20 -0.85 -10.88
CA GLN A 20 13.00 -0.19 -10.39
C GLN A 20 11.89 -0.27 -11.43
N LYS A 21 10.78 -0.94 -11.07
CA LYS A 21 9.58 -1.09 -11.91
C LYS A 21 8.46 -0.14 -11.51
N GLY A 22 8.55 0.45 -10.33
CA GLY A 22 7.57 1.43 -9.85
C GLY A 22 7.67 1.65 -8.36
N TRP A 23 6.53 1.88 -7.75
CA TRP A 23 6.35 2.09 -6.31
C TRP A 23 5.34 1.08 -5.78
N ARG A 24 5.44 0.78 -4.49
CA ARG A 24 4.50 -0.08 -3.78
C ARG A 24 4.23 0.40 -2.37
N THR A 25 3.08 0.01 -1.84
CA THR A 25 2.77 0.10 -0.40
C THR A 25 1.98 -1.13 0.03
N SER A 26 1.90 -1.36 1.33
CA SER A 26 1.15 -2.48 1.90
C SER A 26 0.38 -2.06 3.14
N ILE A 27 -0.84 -2.56 3.30
CA ILE A 27 -1.63 -2.43 4.52
C ILE A 27 -2.06 -3.79 5.03
N MET A 28 -2.18 -3.91 6.34
CA MET A 28 -2.79 -5.07 6.97
C MET A 28 -4.31 -4.93 6.92
N ILE A 29 -4.99 -5.95 6.40
CA ILE A 29 -6.45 -5.96 6.22
C ILE A 29 -7.16 -6.91 7.20
N GLY A 30 -6.39 -7.67 7.98
CA GLY A 30 -6.90 -8.60 8.97
C GLY A 30 -5.94 -9.75 9.20
N PHE A 31 -6.49 -10.91 9.54
CA PHE A 31 -5.78 -12.16 9.67
C PHE A 31 -6.40 -13.21 8.76
N LYS A 32 -5.56 -14.04 8.17
CA LYS A 32 -5.97 -15.22 7.42
C LYS A 32 -6.53 -16.29 8.36
N PRO A 33 -7.24 -17.30 7.83
CA PRO A 33 -7.73 -18.42 8.65
C PRO A 33 -6.61 -19.18 9.38
N ASP A 34 -5.38 -19.12 8.88
CA ASP A 34 -4.19 -19.71 9.51
C ASP A 34 -3.58 -18.82 10.62
N GLY A 35 -4.24 -17.73 10.99
CA GLY A 35 -3.80 -16.79 12.01
C GLY A 35 -2.68 -15.85 11.56
N LYS A 36 -2.18 -15.95 10.32
CA LYS A 36 -1.14 -15.04 9.82
C LYS A 36 -1.75 -13.69 9.42
N PRO A 37 -1.01 -12.57 9.57
CA PRO A 37 -1.47 -11.26 9.09
C PRO A 37 -1.80 -11.31 7.59
N ASP A 38 -3.00 -10.89 7.24
CA ASP A 38 -3.37 -10.68 5.84
C ASP A 38 -3.01 -9.25 5.44
N ARG A 39 -2.30 -9.12 4.32
CA ARG A 39 -1.78 -7.84 3.83
C ARG A 39 -2.12 -7.65 2.38
N LYS A 40 -2.75 -6.51 2.07
CA LYS A 40 -2.97 -6.06 0.69
C LYS A 40 -1.80 -5.20 0.23
N GLN A 41 -1.27 -5.47 -0.95
CA GLN A 41 -0.24 -4.66 -1.59
C GLN A 41 -0.84 -3.87 -2.75
N PHE A 42 -0.38 -2.63 -2.91
CA PHE A 42 -0.71 -1.77 -4.03
C PHE A 42 0.56 -1.40 -4.77
N TYR A 43 0.45 -1.28 -6.09
CA TYR A 43 1.55 -0.96 -6.99
C TYR A 43 1.15 0.16 -7.95
N GLY A 44 2.13 0.93 -8.41
CA GLY A 44 1.95 2.01 -9.38
C GLY A 44 3.28 2.42 -10.01
N LYS A 45 3.22 3.16 -11.11
CA LYS A 45 4.42 3.73 -11.74
C LYS A 45 4.96 4.91 -10.94
N THR A 46 4.08 5.63 -10.24
CA THR A 46 4.41 6.80 -9.40
C THR A 46 3.96 6.60 -7.95
N GLN A 47 4.57 7.34 -7.01
CA GLN A 47 4.11 7.34 -5.61
C GLN A 47 2.66 7.83 -5.48
N LYS A 48 2.28 8.83 -6.29
CA LYS A 48 0.93 9.41 -6.32
C LYS A 48 -0.12 8.35 -6.66
N GLU A 49 0.10 7.56 -7.70
CA GLU A 49 -0.81 6.46 -8.07
C GLU A 49 -0.97 5.43 -6.95
N VAL A 50 0.13 5.07 -6.28
CA VAL A 50 0.09 4.14 -5.15
C VAL A 50 -0.72 4.71 -4.00
N LYS A 51 -0.53 6.00 -3.70
CA LYS A 51 -1.30 6.72 -2.67
C LYS A 51 -2.79 6.76 -3.00
N GLU A 52 -3.15 7.12 -4.23
CA GLU A 52 -4.55 7.19 -4.67
C GLU A 52 -5.25 5.83 -4.54
N LYS A 53 -4.58 4.74 -4.95
CA LYS A 53 -5.10 3.37 -4.78
C LYS A 53 -5.26 2.99 -3.31
N LEU A 54 -4.31 3.39 -2.47
CA LEU A 54 -4.37 3.14 -1.03
C LEU A 54 -5.56 3.88 -0.38
N GLU A 55 -5.72 5.16 -0.68
CA GLU A 55 -6.79 5.99 -0.12
C GLU A 55 -8.18 5.55 -0.62
N ASP A 56 -8.31 5.18 -1.91
CA ASP A 56 -9.54 4.60 -2.45
C ASP A 56 -9.91 3.30 -1.72
N TYR A 57 -8.94 2.42 -1.48
CA TYR A 57 -9.16 1.20 -0.73
C TYR A 57 -9.57 1.47 0.72
N LYS A 58 -8.88 2.38 1.42
CA LYS A 58 -9.24 2.76 2.80
C LYS A 58 -10.66 3.33 2.87
N ARG A 59 -11.04 4.18 1.90
CA ARG A 59 -12.37 4.76 1.81
C ARG A 59 -13.44 3.66 1.63
N LYS A 60 -13.22 2.73 0.71
CA LYS A 60 -14.11 1.58 0.50
C LYS A 60 -14.23 0.71 1.75
N MET A 61 -13.11 0.48 2.43
CA MET A 61 -13.07 -0.26 3.70
C MET A 61 -13.89 0.44 4.80
N SER A 62 -13.73 1.76 4.96
CA SER A 62 -14.50 2.53 5.94
C SER A 62 -16.00 2.59 5.63
N MET A 63 -16.36 2.48 4.35
CA MET A 63 -17.75 2.47 3.91
C MET A 63 -18.37 1.05 3.93
N GLY A 64 -17.58 0.00 4.17
CA GLY A 64 -18.05 -1.38 4.15
C GLY A 64 -18.40 -1.92 2.75
N VAL A 65 -17.86 -1.30 1.68
CA VAL A 65 -18.15 -1.65 0.27
C VAL A 65 -16.98 -2.36 -0.42
N LEU A 66 -16.20 -3.11 0.37
CA LEU A 66 -15.00 -3.80 -0.09
C LEU A 66 -15.28 -5.07 -0.91
#